data_AF-A0A251Q7B9-F1
#
_entry.id   AF-A0A251Q7B9-F1
#
_cell.length_a   1.000
_cell.length_b   1.000
_cell.length_c   1.000
_cell.angle_alpha   90.00
_cell.angle_beta   90.00
_cell.angle_gamma   90.00
#
_symmetry.space_group_name_H-M   'P 1'
#
loop_
_entity.id
_entity.type
_entity.pdbx_description
1 polymer ?
#
loop_
_entity_poly.entity_id
_entity_poly.type
_entity_poly.pdbx_seq_one_letter_code
_entity_poly.pdbx_strand_id
1 'polypeptide(L)'
;MLHNLNLLELQTGFTQYDLVGMAALLKLCPNLETMILEYLFKKRADESLSEELLNKPVELSMPSLKQVTMNVYTGTEDEFNFMKMLIGQGVVLEKIVFVPVQVENGKVVERSLPPVVLCRNGSQGWKCSPDLSSVRNIIESELNVD
;
A
#
# COMPACT_ATOMS: atom_id res chain seq x y z
N MET A 1 14.22 -1.06 18.88
CA MET A 1 13.06 -0.31 18.34
C MET A 1 13.51 1.08 17.93
N LEU A 2 13.02 1.59 16.80
CA LEU A 2 13.38 2.85 16.17
C LEU A 2 12.37 3.94 16.55
N HIS A 3 12.40 4.36 17.82
CA HIS A 3 11.38 5.28 18.37
C HIS A 3 11.40 6.70 17.78
N ASN A 4 12.51 7.11 17.18
CA ASN A 4 12.65 8.45 16.60
C ASN A 4 12.27 8.50 15.11
N LEU A 5 11.94 7.36 14.51
CA LEU A 5 11.57 7.28 13.10
C LEU A 5 10.08 7.60 12.95
N ASN A 6 9.77 8.76 12.37
CA ASN A 6 8.41 9.22 12.08
C ASN A 6 8.05 9.15 10.59
N LEU A 7 9.06 9.06 9.71
CA LEU A 7 8.93 8.91 8.27
C LEU A 7 9.82 7.77 7.78
N LEU A 8 9.28 6.93 6.91
CA LEU A 8 10.00 5.81 6.29
C LEU A 8 9.68 5.78 4.79
N GLU A 9 10.73 5.80 3.98
CA GLU A 9 10.64 5.65 2.53
C GLU A 9 11.27 4.30 2.14
N LEU A 10 10.54 3.50 1.34
CA LEU A 10 10.95 2.16 0.94
C LEU A 10 10.62 1.91 -0.52
N GLN A 11 11.48 1.14 -1.17
CA GLN A 11 11.20 0.52 -2.46
C GLN A 11 10.55 -0.84 -2.25
N THR A 12 9.49 -1.15 -2.99
CA THR A 12 8.73 -2.39 -2.84
C THR A 12 8.16 -2.90 -4.16
N GLY A 13 8.09 -4.22 -4.30
CA GLY A 13 7.33 -4.90 -5.36
C GLY A 13 5.96 -5.42 -4.89
N PHE A 14 5.59 -5.16 -3.63
CA PHE A 14 4.36 -5.64 -2.98
C PHE A 14 4.19 -7.17 -2.89
N THR A 15 5.22 -7.92 -3.22
CA THR A 15 5.23 -9.38 -3.10
C THR A 15 5.05 -9.82 -1.64
N GLN A 16 4.66 -11.08 -1.43
CA GLN A 16 4.62 -11.67 -0.08
C GLN A 16 5.93 -11.47 0.69
N TYR A 17 7.08 -11.54 0.00
CA TYR A 17 8.42 -11.28 0.55
C TYR A 17 8.55 -9.87 1.11
N ASP A 18 8.16 -8.89 0.29
CA ASP A 18 8.21 -7.49 0.66
C ASP A 18 7.25 -7.21 1.82
N LEU A 19 6.05 -7.81 1.81
CA LEU A 19 5.05 -7.66 2.87
C LEU A 19 5.53 -8.22 4.21
N VAL A 20 6.17 -9.39 4.24
CA VAL A 20 6.76 -9.95 5.45
C VAL A 20 7.86 -9.03 6.00
N GLY A 21 8.74 -8.53 5.12
CA GLY A 21 9.79 -7.58 5.49
C GLY A 21 9.23 -6.27 6.04
N MET A 22 8.25 -5.68 5.37
CA MET A 22 7.56 -4.46 5.80
C MET A 22 6.85 -4.65 7.15
N ALA A 23 6.17 -5.79 7.36
CA ALA A 23 5.53 -6.09 8.63
C ALA A 23 6.55 -6.16 9.79
N ALA A 24 7.71 -6.77 9.55
CA ALA A 24 8.80 -6.81 10.52
C ALA A 24 9.35 -5.40 10.81
N LEU A 25 9.57 -4.58 9.78
CA LEU A 25 10.03 -3.20 9.92
C LEU A 25 9.04 -2.33 10.69
N LEU A 26 7.75 -2.42 10.39
CA LEU A 26 6.69 -1.68 11.06
C LEU A 26 6.63 -2.00 12.57
N LYS A 27 6.80 -3.27 12.95
CA LYS A 27 6.91 -3.67 14.36
C LYS A 27 8.09 -3.00 15.09
N LEU A 28 9.16 -2.67 14.36
CA LEU A 28 10.31 -1.99 14.92
C LEU A 28 10.15 -0.47 15.00
N CYS A 29 9.15 0.11 14.32
CA CYS A 29 8.96 1.56 14.16
C CYS A 29 7.59 2.01 14.74
N PRO A 30 7.37 1.89 16.07
CA PRO A 30 6.04 2.12 16.66
C PRO A 30 5.53 3.57 16.55
N ASN A 31 6.43 4.53 16.33
CA ASN A 31 6.10 5.96 16.21
C ASN A 31 6.06 6.43 14.75
N LEU A 32 6.12 5.51 13.78
CA LEU A 32 6.06 5.84 12.37
C LEU A 32 4.70 6.48 12.03
N GLU A 33 4.72 7.70 11.52
CA GLU A 33 3.50 8.44 11.14
C GLU A 33 3.27 8.44 9.63
N THR A 34 4.36 8.47 8.85
CA THR A 34 4.30 8.54 7.38
C THR A 34 5.13 7.45 6.74
N MET A 35 4.56 6.74 5.77
CA MET A 35 5.28 5.80 4.92
C MET A 35 5.14 6.19 3.45
N ILE A 36 6.26 6.21 2.73
CA ILE A 36 6.33 6.45 1.29
C ILE A 36 6.85 5.18 0.62
N LEU A 37 6.11 4.71 -0.37
CA LEU A 37 6.38 3.48 -1.10
C LEU A 37 6.67 3.82 -2.55
N GLU A 38 7.89 3.53 -2.95
CA GLU A 38 8.37 3.62 -4.31
C GLU A 38 8.24 2.27 -4.99
N TYR A 39 7.72 2.25 -6.21
CA TYR A 39 7.62 1.02 -6.98
C TYR A 39 9.01 0.57 -7.45
N LEU A 40 9.36 -0.67 -7.13
CA LEU A 40 10.56 -1.31 -7.64
C LEU A 40 10.19 -2.38 -8.66
N PHE A 41 10.50 -2.12 -9.92
CA PHE A 41 10.42 -3.14 -10.96
C PHE A 41 11.51 -4.21 -10.73
N LYS A 42 11.17 -5.29 -10.02
CA LYS A 42 12.10 -6.40 -9.79
C LYS A 42 12.23 -7.23 -11.07
N LYS A 43 13.44 -7.27 -11.63
CA LYS A 43 13.82 -8.16 -12.77
C LYS A 43 14.26 -9.56 -12.33
N ARG A 44 14.48 -9.77 -11.04
CA ARG A 44 14.92 -11.05 -10.47
C ARG A 44 13.85 -11.56 -9.51
N ALA A 45 13.65 -12.87 -9.54
CA ALA A 45 12.84 -13.55 -8.54
C ALA A 45 13.46 -13.34 -7.15
N ASP A 46 12.60 -13.16 -6.16
CA ASP A 46 13.02 -13.12 -4.76
C ASP A 46 13.62 -14.47 -4.33
N GLU A 47 14.49 -14.43 -3.32
CA GLU A 47 14.93 -15.65 -2.63
C GLU A 47 13.73 -16.35 -1.97
N SER A 48 13.77 -17.67 -1.78
CA SER A 48 12.64 -18.40 -1.20
C SER A 48 12.44 -18.09 0.29
N LEU A 49 11.20 -17.85 0.70
CA LEU A 49 10.79 -17.79 2.10
C LEU A 49 10.59 -19.21 2.60
N SER A 50 10.71 -19.41 3.92
CA SER A 50 10.28 -20.67 4.51
C SER A 50 8.76 -20.83 4.34
N GLU A 51 8.31 -22.07 4.18
CA GLU A 51 6.88 -22.42 4.12
C GLU A 51 6.10 -21.84 5.32
N GLU A 52 6.72 -21.76 6.50
CA GLU A 52 6.11 -21.16 7.68
C GLU A 52 5.77 -19.68 7.48
N LEU A 53 6.64 -18.90 6.84
CA LEU A 53 6.42 -17.48 6.58
C LEU A 53 5.47 -17.24 5.41
N LEU A 54 5.43 -18.16 4.45
CA LEU A 54 4.51 -18.10 3.31
C LEU A 54 3.06 -18.37 3.73
N ASN A 55 2.84 -19.35 4.62
CA ASN A 55 1.51 -19.76 5.04
C ASN A 55 0.92 -18.87 6.15
N LYS A 56 1.69 -17.93 6.69
CA LYS A 56 1.24 -17.06 7.77
C LYS A 56 0.62 -15.77 7.22
N PRO A 57 -0.58 -15.38 7.68
CA PRO A 57 -1.14 -14.07 7.36
C PRO A 57 -0.21 -12.94 7.79
N VAL A 58 -0.08 -11.93 6.94
CA VAL A 58 0.75 -10.76 7.24
C VAL A 58 -0.03 -9.78 8.12
N GLU A 59 0.55 -9.45 9.27
CA GLU A 59 0.01 -8.49 10.22
C GLU A 59 0.89 -7.23 10.29
N LEU A 60 0.34 -6.11 9.85
CA LEU A 60 0.97 -4.80 9.85
C LEU A 60 0.70 -4.10 11.18
N SER A 61 1.72 -4.05 12.06
CA SER A 61 1.63 -3.30 13.31
C SER A 61 1.85 -1.81 13.03
N MET A 62 0.75 -1.05 12.96
CA MET A 62 0.76 0.36 12.54
C MET A 62 0.11 1.29 13.57
N PRO A 63 0.57 1.30 14.83
CA PRO A 63 -0.13 1.98 15.93
C PRO A 63 -0.15 3.50 15.82
N SER A 64 0.76 4.09 15.03
CA SER A 64 0.87 5.55 14.85
C SER A 64 0.81 5.99 13.38
N LEU A 65 0.64 5.06 12.44
CA LEU A 65 0.76 5.35 11.02
C LEU A 65 -0.49 6.08 10.50
N LYS A 66 -0.33 7.36 10.16
CA LYS A 66 -1.41 8.25 9.70
C LYS A 66 -1.47 8.35 8.19
N GLN A 67 -0.34 8.26 7.49
CA GLN A 67 -0.30 8.40 6.04
C GLN A 67 0.55 7.32 5.37
N VAL A 68 0.01 6.75 4.30
CA VAL A 68 0.76 5.96 3.32
C VAL A 68 0.67 6.63 1.96
N THR A 69 1.79 6.72 1.25
CA THR A 69 1.87 7.25 -0.12
C THR A 69 2.50 6.21 -1.02
N MET A 70 1.80 5.79 -2.07
CA MET A 70 2.29 4.90 -3.13
C MET A 70 2.58 5.75 -4.37
N ASN A 71 3.84 6.10 -4.60
CA ASN A 71 4.23 7.06 -5.63
C ASN A 71 4.04 6.54 -7.06
N VAL A 72 3.93 5.22 -7.20
CA VAL A 72 3.55 4.54 -8.44
C VAL A 72 2.59 3.43 -8.05
N TYR A 73 1.40 3.45 -8.64
CA TYR A 73 0.38 2.42 -8.49
C TYR A 73 -0.01 1.90 -9.86
N THR A 74 0.33 0.65 -10.13
CA THR A 74 0.09 0.01 -11.45
C THR A 74 -1.23 -0.75 -11.52
N GLY A 75 -1.88 -0.97 -10.38
CA GLY A 75 -3.15 -1.70 -10.30
C GLY A 75 -2.99 -3.21 -10.29
N THR A 76 -1.83 -3.72 -9.90
CA THR A 76 -1.60 -5.16 -9.73
C THR A 76 -2.39 -5.72 -8.55
N GLU A 77 -2.62 -7.03 -8.56
CA GLU A 77 -3.31 -7.73 -7.48
C GLU A 77 -2.57 -7.58 -6.14
N ASP A 78 -1.23 -7.63 -6.15
CA ASP A 78 -0.40 -7.43 -4.96
C ASP A 78 -0.57 -6.02 -4.35
N GLU A 79 -0.53 -4.97 -5.17
CA GLU A 79 -0.79 -3.59 -4.74
C GLU A 79 -2.20 -3.44 -4.17
N PHE A 80 -3.19 -4.07 -4.81
CA PHE A 80 -4.57 -4.02 -4.39
C PHE A 80 -4.80 -4.74 -3.05
N ASN A 81 -4.21 -5.93 -2.88
CA ASN A 81 -4.22 -6.69 -1.64
C ASN A 81 -3.56 -5.90 -0.51
N PHE A 82 -2.45 -5.21 -0.79
CA PHE A 82 -1.81 -4.34 0.17
C PHE A 82 -2.72 -3.17 0.59
N MET A 83 -3.42 -2.51 -0.34
CA MET A 83 -4.40 -1.47 0.01
C MET A 83 -5.53 -2.01 0.90
N LYS A 84 -6.05 -3.20 0.61
CA LYS A 84 -7.04 -3.87 1.47
C LYS A 84 -6.49 -4.07 2.89
N MET A 85 -5.23 -4.48 3.02
CA MET A 85 -4.58 -4.63 4.33
C MET A 85 -4.44 -3.30 5.07
N LEU A 86 -4.03 -2.22 4.39
CA LEU A 86 -3.94 -0.89 4.99
C LEU A 86 -5.29 -0.40 5.51
N ILE A 87 -6.35 -0.58 4.70
CA ILE A 87 -7.71 -0.19 5.05
C ILE A 87 -8.24 -1.02 6.24
N GLY A 88 -7.98 -2.33 6.24
CA GLY A 88 -8.49 -3.26 7.25
C GLY A 88 -7.73 -3.23 8.58
N GLN A 89 -6.41 -3.07 8.56
CA GLN A 89 -5.56 -3.17 9.75
C GLN A 89 -5.10 -1.80 10.28
N GLY A 90 -5.00 -0.79 9.43
CA GLY A 90 -4.57 0.55 9.83
C GLY A 90 -5.70 1.25 10.55
N VAL A 91 -5.77 1.17 11.88
CA VAL A 91 -6.85 1.77 12.70
C VAL A 91 -6.69 3.28 12.95
N VAL A 92 -5.46 3.80 12.88
CA VAL A 92 -5.16 5.24 13.01
C VAL A 92 -4.79 5.92 11.69
N LEU A 93 -4.78 5.16 10.59
CA LEU A 93 -4.53 5.67 9.24
C LEU A 93 -5.56 6.73 8.87
N GLU A 94 -5.15 7.88 8.37
CA GLU A 94 -6.05 8.98 8.00
C GLU A 94 -6.07 9.16 6.48
N LYS A 95 -4.97 8.79 5.82
CA LYS A 95 -4.75 9.10 4.42
C LYS A 95 -3.97 8.01 3.69
N ILE A 96 -4.47 7.59 2.54
CA ILE A 96 -3.73 6.80 1.54
C ILE A 96 -3.67 7.64 0.27
N VAL A 97 -2.48 7.92 -0.21
CA VAL A 97 -2.27 8.57 -1.51
C VAL A 97 -1.68 7.54 -2.44
N PHE A 98 -2.19 7.47 -3.66
CA PHE A 98 -1.53 6.68 -4.70
C PHE A 98 -1.58 7.41 -6.04
N VAL A 99 -0.52 7.27 -6.83
CA VAL A 99 -0.43 7.88 -8.15
C VAL A 99 -0.64 6.78 -9.19
N PRO A 100 -1.81 6.70 -9.84
CA PRO A 100 -2.05 5.70 -10.86
C PRO A 100 -1.13 5.93 -12.04
N VAL A 101 -0.50 4.87 -12.54
CA VAL A 101 0.32 4.94 -13.74
C VAL A 101 -0.13 3.90 -14.76
N GLN A 102 -0.19 4.32 -16.03
CA GLN A 102 -0.50 3.41 -17.12
C GLN A 102 0.74 2.60 -17.48
N VAL A 103 0.60 1.27 -17.51
CA VAL A 103 1.65 0.36 -17.98
C VAL A 103 1.21 -0.18 -19.35
N GLU A 104 1.91 0.19 -20.41
CA GLU A 104 1.69 -0.38 -21.76
C GLU A 104 2.91 -1.25 -22.13
N ASN A 105 2.67 -2.49 -22.56
CA ASN A 105 3.71 -3.44 -22.98
C ASN A 105 4.84 -3.64 -21.95
N GLY A 106 4.50 -3.67 -20.65
CA GLY A 106 5.47 -3.85 -19.56
C GLY A 106 6.38 -2.64 -19.34
N LYS A 107 6.07 -1.49 -19.94
CA LYS A 107 6.74 -0.21 -19.68
C LYS A 107 5.74 0.77 -19.08
N VAL A 108 6.20 1.45 -18.04
CA VAL A 108 5.50 2.60 -17.45
C VAL A 108 5.43 3.68 -18.53
N VAL A 109 4.22 3.97 -19.01
CA VAL A 109 3.97 5.11 -19.89
C VAL A 109 3.74 6.28 -18.96
N GLU A 110 4.60 7.29 -19.02
CA GLU A 110 4.45 8.56 -18.28
C GLU A 110 3.23 9.34 -18.82
N ARG A 111 2.04 8.84 -18.49
CA ARG A 111 0.82 9.63 -18.39
C ARG A 111 0.54 9.71 -16.91
N SER A 112 1.14 10.70 -16.25
CA SER A 112 0.91 10.98 -14.83
C SER A 112 -0.56 11.36 -14.67
N LEU A 113 -1.38 10.38 -14.26
CA LEU A 113 -2.73 10.67 -13.80
C LEU A 113 -2.62 11.46 -12.50
N PRO A 114 -3.59 12.34 -12.20
CA PRO A 114 -3.59 13.05 -10.92
C PRO A 114 -3.57 12.03 -9.77
N PRO A 115 -2.85 12.32 -8.67
CA PRO A 115 -2.86 11.47 -7.49
C PRO A 115 -4.30 11.25 -7.00
N VAL A 116 -4.60 10.00 -6.65
CA VAL A 116 -5.81 9.65 -5.94
C VAL A 116 -5.52 9.69 -4.45
N VAL A 117 -6.44 10.29 -3.70
CA VAL A 117 -6.36 10.43 -2.26
C VAL A 117 -7.58 9.78 -1.62
N LEU A 118 -7.34 8.76 -0.81
CA LEU A 118 -8.31 8.21 0.13
C LEU A 118 -8.08 8.86 1.48
N CYS A 119 -9.10 9.51 2.03
CA CYS A 119 -9.06 10.11 3.36
C CYS A 119 -10.14 9.49 4.23
N ARG A 120 -9.87 9.36 5.53
CA ARG A 120 -10.91 9.11 6.53
C ARG A 120 -10.69 10.00 7.74
N ASN A 121 -11.80 10.43 8.34
CA ASN A 121 -11.79 11.26 9.55
C ASN A 121 -12.44 10.45 10.68
N GLY A 122 -11.62 9.95 11.61
CA GLY A 122 -12.11 9.19 12.75
C GLY A 122 -12.91 7.94 12.36
N SER A 123 -14.10 7.77 12.92
CA SER A 123 -14.97 6.61 12.70
C SER A 123 -15.82 6.67 11.42
N GLN A 124 -15.58 7.63 10.52
CA GLN A 124 -16.29 7.70 9.24
C GLN A 124 -15.64 6.78 8.18
N GLY A 125 -16.44 6.33 7.22
CA GLY A 125 -15.95 5.57 6.06
C GLY A 125 -14.97 6.38 5.20
N TRP A 126 -14.18 5.66 4.39
CA TRP A 126 -13.20 6.25 3.48
C TRP A 126 -13.88 7.11 2.40
N LYS A 127 -13.32 8.29 2.15
CA LYS A 127 -13.71 9.23 1.09
C LYS A 127 -12.59 9.31 0.06
N CYS A 128 -12.95 9.39 -1.22
CA CYS A 128 -11.99 9.43 -2.32
C CYS A 128 -12.00 10.79 -3.03
N SER A 129 -10.83 11.28 -3.42
CA SER A 129 -10.65 12.49 -4.23
C SER A 129 -9.54 12.29 -5.27
N PRO A 130 -9.73 12.65 -6.56
CA PRO A 130 -10.96 13.19 -7.16
C PRO A 130 -12.13 12.19 -7.07
N ASP A 131 -13.37 12.67 -7.19
CA ASP A 131 -14.56 11.78 -7.20
C ASP A 131 -14.42 10.78 -8.35
N LEU A 132 -14.12 9.54 -7.96
CA LEU A 132 -13.71 8.48 -8.87
C LEU A 132 -14.90 7.82 -9.56
N SER A 133 -16.08 8.44 -9.69
CA SER A 133 -17.20 7.87 -10.46
C SER A 133 -16.84 7.35 -11.88
N SER A 134 -15.69 7.75 -12.44
CA SER A 134 -15.09 7.20 -13.68
C SER A 134 -13.99 6.11 -13.48
N VAL A 135 -13.31 6.05 -12.32
CA VAL A 135 -12.40 4.94 -11.89
C VAL A 135 -13.15 3.89 -11.05
N ARG A 136 -14.43 4.18 -10.78
CA ARG A 136 -15.44 3.39 -10.12
C ARG A 136 -15.53 1.97 -10.67
N ASN A 137 -15.32 1.78 -11.97
CA ASN A 137 -15.32 0.44 -12.56
C ASN A 137 -14.08 -0.42 -12.18
N ILE A 138 -12.98 0.18 -11.72
CA ILE A 138 -11.77 -0.54 -11.26
C ILE A 138 -11.87 -0.84 -9.76
N ILE A 139 -12.53 0.01 -8.99
CA ILE A 139 -12.66 -0.13 -7.53
C ILE A 139 -13.96 -0.87 -7.14
N GLU A 140 -15.09 -0.63 -7.81
CA GLU A 140 -16.39 -1.27 -7.52
C GLU A 140 -16.54 -2.69 -8.09
N SER A 141 -15.75 -3.09 -9.09
CA SER A 141 -15.70 -4.51 -9.50
C SER A 141 -15.04 -5.42 -8.45
N GLU A 142 -14.30 -4.84 -7.50
CA GLU A 142 -13.38 -5.55 -6.59
C GLU A 142 -13.66 -5.29 -5.09
N LEU A 143 -14.58 -4.37 -4.76
CA LEU A 143 -15.04 -4.07 -3.39
C LEU A 143 -16.43 -4.65 -3.06
N ASN A 144 -17.14 -5.23 -4.03
CA ASN A 144 -18.26 -6.13 -3.75
C ASN A 144 -17.71 -7.55 -3.56
N VAL A 145 -17.30 -7.85 -2.33
CA VAL A 145 -17.14 -9.23 -1.85
C VAL A 145 -18.34 -9.49 -0.95
N ASP A 146 -19.24 -10.37 -1.41
CA ASP A 146 -20.25 -11.03 -0.58
C ASP A 146 -19.59 -11.79 0.59
#